data_AF-A0A131YI23-F1
#
_entry.id   AF-A0A131YI23-F1
#
_cell.length_a   1.000
_cell.length_b   1.000
_cell.length_c   1.000
_cell.angle_alpha   90.00
_cell.angle_beta   90.00
_cell.angle_gamma   90.00
#
_symmetry.space_group_name_H-M   'P 1'
#
loop_
_entity.id
_entity.type
_entity.pdbx_description
1 polymer ?
#
loop_
_entity_poly.entity_id
_entity_poly.type
_entity_poly.pdbx_seq_one_letter_code
_entity_poly.pdbx_strand_id
1 'polypeptide(L)'
;MKSLVLLFFVIWTVLFTKRLPRRKDSLTDEERRRLDEPLFLTPFLEANDTENARRLSRVAFFEEEYGVEAYSGYITIDKTLGSHLFFMLTKTKHPSPDKAPLILWTFGGPGVSSLLGPLLFNGPFTLDDQGRLEAASPASGQLQSFAHVLYLDHPVGSGYSFAEQEDDGRTFAKNIEDAVDGVDDFLRQFELLFPEFRGRQFYFAGESYSARDAFGYANRYHGKGVKTSLRLAGIMSGAGFIAPLLRAANPAKFLLQLGLIDVHGRRQFDEKFAQIKESVEDEEILVAILLLREVFIKTADGGPSLFESLTGYSHRASALRSTEPPEFATYRKYVTSDDFKRAVHVGINATMDRQRNTVSTSLYSYDAFKDIRELVATVLDKERVLVYGGNMDVVYPADDVYGFLRSLQWKGEEDLRTARRRPYKNSSNAGGEVVGYKMIVRNFTYALLVNSGHYVSLDSRQAVVDLYRDFVYFNATST
;
A
#
# COMPACT_ATOMS: atom_id res chain seq x y z
N MET A 1 7.01 -57.35 37.00
CA MET A 1 8.32 -56.83 37.43
C MET A 1 9.24 -56.83 36.22
N LYS A 2 9.57 -55.64 35.71
CA LYS A 2 10.75 -55.27 34.87
C LYS A 2 10.81 -55.89 33.44
N SER A 3 11.01 -55.18 32.33
CA SER A 3 11.33 -53.77 32.04
C SER A 3 11.29 -53.53 30.51
N LEU A 4 11.05 -52.27 30.11
CA LEU A 4 11.47 -51.55 28.88
C LEU A 4 11.04 -52.11 27.50
N VAL A 5 10.14 -51.49 26.72
CA VAL A 5 10.11 -50.14 26.10
C VAL A 5 11.25 -49.88 25.11
N LEU A 6 10.84 -49.49 23.89
CA LEU A 6 11.55 -48.83 22.79
C LEU A 6 12.14 -49.71 21.66
N LEU A 7 11.31 -50.04 20.65
CA LEU A 7 11.75 -50.09 19.25
C LEU A 7 10.51 -50.10 18.31
N PHE A 8 9.98 -48.93 17.96
CA PHE A 8 9.00 -48.80 16.87
C PHE A 8 9.35 -47.59 15.99
N PHE A 9 9.58 -47.90 14.71
CA PHE A 9 9.46 -47.04 13.53
C PHE A 9 10.37 -45.81 13.41
N VAL A 10 11.53 -46.03 12.79
CA VAL A 10 12.22 -45.03 11.97
C VAL A 10 11.56 -45.03 10.59
N ILE A 11 10.52 -44.21 10.41
CA ILE A 11 10.18 -43.63 9.10
C ILE A 11 10.44 -42.14 9.27
N TRP A 12 11.62 -41.72 8.87
CA TRP A 12 11.97 -40.30 8.83
C TRP A 12 11.37 -39.73 7.56
N THR A 13 10.22 -39.09 7.71
CA THR A 13 9.64 -38.18 6.73
C THR A 13 10.62 -37.03 6.56
N VAL A 14 11.34 -37.01 5.44
CA VAL A 14 12.07 -35.82 5.00
C VAL A 14 11.01 -34.78 4.64
N LEU A 15 10.64 -33.95 5.62
CA LEU A 15 9.98 -32.68 5.38
C LEU A 15 10.96 -31.86 4.54
N PHE A 16 10.64 -31.69 3.25
CA PHE A 16 11.35 -30.76 2.39
C PHE A 16 11.19 -29.34 2.96
N THR A 17 12.22 -28.92 3.68
CA THR A 17 12.45 -27.56 4.13
C THR A 17 12.71 -26.68 2.91
N LYS A 18 11.69 -26.01 2.38
CA LYS A 18 11.89 -25.04 1.30
C LYS A 18 12.38 -23.70 1.87
N ARG A 19 13.69 -23.61 2.15
CA ARG A 19 14.41 -22.35 1.87
C ARG A 19 14.31 -22.11 0.35
N LEU A 20 14.36 -20.85 -0.10
CA LEU A 20 14.55 -20.51 -1.52
C LEU A 20 15.51 -21.56 -2.12
N PRO A 21 15.07 -22.41 -3.06
CA PRO A 21 15.95 -23.42 -3.60
C PRO A 21 17.15 -22.66 -4.14
N ARG A 22 18.32 -23.00 -3.62
CA ARG A 22 19.57 -22.53 -4.19
C ARG A 22 19.58 -23.05 -5.63
N ARG A 23 19.12 -22.24 -6.57
CA ARG A 23 19.35 -22.38 -8.01
C ARG A 23 20.86 -22.15 -8.32
N LYS A 24 21.74 -22.51 -7.37
CA LYS A 24 23.18 -22.25 -7.40
C LYS A 24 23.98 -23.41 -7.97
N ASP A 25 23.39 -24.56 -8.28
CA ASP A 25 24.18 -25.71 -8.74
C ASP A 25 24.01 -26.00 -10.24
N SER A 26 23.22 -25.22 -10.98
CA SER A 26 23.00 -25.42 -12.43
C SER A 26 23.20 -24.19 -13.32
N LEU A 27 23.40 -22.99 -12.77
CA LEU A 27 23.61 -21.77 -13.56
C LEU A 27 25.08 -21.50 -13.83
N THR A 28 25.40 -21.23 -15.08
CA THR A 28 26.72 -20.72 -15.51
C THR A 28 27.01 -19.37 -14.87
N ASP A 29 28.29 -18.99 -14.78
CA ASP A 29 28.70 -17.70 -14.23
C ASP A 29 28.12 -16.51 -15.02
N GLU A 30 27.89 -16.68 -16.33
CA GLU A 30 27.28 -15.66 -17.17
C GLU A 30 25.78 -15.50 -16.85
N GLU A 31 25.06 -16.60 -16.67
CA GLU A 31 23.65 -16.56 -16.26
C GLU A 31 23.48 -15.95 -14.86
N ARG A 32 24.40 -16.24 -13.93
CA ARG A 32 24.39 -15.60 -12.60
C ARG A 32 24.60 -14.10 -12.69
N ARG A 33 25.61 -13.65 -13.46
CA ARG A 33 25.87 -12.22 -13.66
C ARG A 33 24.67 -11.51 -14.27
N ARG A 34 23.97 -12.14 -15.22
CA ARG A 34 22.74 -11.56 -15.79
C ARG A 34 21.62 -11.43 -14.77
N LEU A 35 21.53 -12.33 -13.79
CA LEU A 35 20.53 -12.25 -12.70
C LEU A 35 20.92 -11.26 -11.60
N ASP A 36 22.19 -10.87 -11.52
CA ASP A 36 22.69 -9.89 -10.55
C ASP A 36 22.41 -8.44 -10.98
N GLU A 37 22.12 -8.21 -12.26
CA GLU A 37 21.80 -6.89 -12.83
C GLU A 37 20.29 -6.59 -12.82
N PRO A 38 19.89 -5.31 -12.68
CA PRO A 38 18.49 -4.90 -12.79
C PRO A 38 17.95 -5.09 -14.22
N LEU A 39 16.69 -5.51 -14.33
CA LEU A 39 16.00 -5.63 -15.61
C LEU A 39 15.25 -4.34 -15.98
N PHE A 40 15.82 -3.55 -16.88
CA PHE A 40 15.14 -2.40 -17.48
C PHE A 40 14.35 -2.83 -18.73
N LEU A 41 13.05 -2.59 -18.73
CA LEU A 41 12.15 -3.06 -19.78
C LEU A 41 11.96 -2.03 -20.90
N THR A 42 12.09 -0.74 -20.60
CA THR A 42 11.89 0.36 -21.57
C THR A 42 12.73 0.20 -22.85
N PRO A 43 14.03 -0.17 -22.82
CA PRO A 43 14.79 -0.38 -24.05
C PRO A 43 14.18 -1.41 -25.00
N PHE A 44 13.64 -2.51 -24.47
CA PHE A 44 12.96 -3.53 -25.28
C PHE A 44 11.64 -3.01 -25.87
N LEU A 45 10.88 -2.24 -25.07
CA LEU A 45 9.62 -1.64 -25.53
C LEU A 45 9.85 -0.65 -26.68
N GLU A 46 10.92 0.14 -26.62
CA GLU A 46 11.29 1.08 -27.68
C GLU A 46 11.80 0.40 -28.95
N ALA A 47 12.42 -0.78 -28.80
CA ALA A 47 12.81 -1.64 -29.92
C ALA A 47 11.64 -2.47 -30.48
N ASN A 48 10.40 -2.29 -29.97
CA ASN A 48 9.23 -3.13 -30.27
C ASN A 48 9.42 -4.63 -29.92
N ASP A 49 10.38 -4.97 -29.07
CA ASP A 49 10.67 -6.34 -28.62
C ASP A 49 9.85 -6.72 -27.37
N THR A 50 8.53 -6.52 -27.46
CA THR A 50 7.61 -6.64 -26.31
C THR A 50 7.45 -8.08 -25.82
N GLU A 51 7.54 -9.07 -26.71
CA GLU A 51 7.48 -10.49 -26.36
C GLU A 51 8.67 -10.90 -25.49
N ASN A 52 9.88 -10.51 -25.89
CA ASN A 52 11.07 -10.78 -25.10
C ASN A 52 11.07 -10.02 -23.77
N ALA A 53 10.64 -8.75 -23.76
CA ALA A 53 10.47 -7.98 -22.52
C ALA A 53 9.53 -8.70 -21.53
N ARG A 54 8.40 -9.23 -22.03
CA ARG A 54 7.45 -10.00 -21.20
C ARG A 54 8.06 -11.31 -20.71
N ARG A 55 8.79 -12.02 -21.58
CA ARG A 55 9.46 -13.27 -21.22
C ARG A 55 10.52 -13.03 -20.13
N LEU A 56 11.31 -11.98 -20.25
CA LEU A 56 12.38 -11.63 -19.30
C LEU A 56 11.83 -11.15 -17.95
N SER A 57 10.69 -10.45 -17.94
CA SER A 57 10.07 -9.97 -16.70
C SER A 57 9.42 -11.07 -15.85
N ARG A 58 9.25 -12.30 -16.37
CA ARG A 58 8.55 -13.38 -15.66
C ARG A 58 9.30 -13.81 -14.39
N VAL A 59 8.64 -13.76 -13.24
CA VAL A 59 9.19 -14.21 -11.94
C VAL A 59 8.99 -15.72 -11.81
N ALA A 60 9.84 -16.50 -12.47
CA ALA A 60 9.69 -17.96 -12.59
C ALA A 60 9.57 -18.67 -11.23
N PHE A 61 10.31 -18.21 -10.22
CA PHE A 61 10.29 -18.77 -8.87
C PHE A 61 8.87 -18.81 -8.26
N PHE A 62 8.05 -17.79 -8.47
CA PHE A 62 6.69 -17.74 -7.91
C PHE A 62 5.73 -18.72 -8.58
N GLU A 63 5.89 -18.95 -9.87
CA GLU A 63 5.07 -19.88 -10.62
C GLU A 63 5.48 -21.34 -10.36
N GLU A 64 6.79 -21.62 -10.37
CA GLU A 64 7.34 -22.96 -10.14
C GLU A 64 7.03 -23.47 -8.72
N GLU A 65 7.12 -22.61 -7.70
CA GLU A 65 7.02 -23.03 -6.30
C GLU A 65 5.62 -22.84 -5.68
N TYR A 66 4.87 -21.83 -6.13
CA TYR A 66 3.58 -21.46 -5.54
C TYR A 66 2.45 -21.41 -6.58
N GLY A 67 2.76 -21.68 -7.85
CA GLY A 67 1.81 -21.58 -8.95
C GLY A 67 1.32 -20.16 -9.21
N VAL A 68 2.01 -19.11 -8.75
CA VAL A 68 1.59 -17.72 -8.93
C VAL A 68 2.29 -17.15 -10.17
N GLU A 69 1.53 -16.91 -11.23
CA GLU A 69 2.05 -16.20 -12.40
C GLU A 69 2.29 -14.73 -12.06
N ALA A 70 3.55 -14.30 -12.16
CA ALA A 70 3.98 -12.96 -11.80
C ALA A 70 5.07 -12.42 -12.73
N TYR A 71 5.13 -11.09 -12.83
CA TYR A 71 6.09 -10.37 -13.65
C TYR A 71 6.64 -9.16 -12.88
N SER A 72 7.91 -8.85 -13.05
CA SER A 72 8.55 -7.69 -12.42
C SER A 72 9.69 -7.13 -13.27
N GLY A 73 10.10 -5.92 -12.93
CA GLY A 73 11.22 -5.22 -13.54
C GLY A 73 11.04 -3.72 -13.43
N TYR A 74 11.87 -2.97 -14.15
CA TYR A 74 11.87 -1.52 -14.15
C TYR A 74 11.30 -0.94 -15.44
N ILE A 75 10.43 0.05 -15.29
CA ILE A 75 10.03 0.95 -16.39
C ILE A 75 10.68 2.31 -16.16
N THR A 76 11.43 2.78 -17.16
CA THR A 76 12.05 4.11 -17.16
C THR A 76 10.99 5.14 -17.53
N ILE A 77 10.65 6.02 -16.59
CA ILE A 77 9.66 7.10 -16.79
C ILE A 77 10.31 8.44 -17.17
N ASP A 78 11.58 8.64 -16.81
CA ASP A 78 12.38 9.79 -17.24
C ASP A 78 13.81 9.34 -17.58
N LYS A 79 14.21 9.45 -18.85
CA LYS A 79 15.57 9.10 -19.31
C LYS A 79 16.62 10.15 -18.97
N THR A 80 16.21 11.40 -18.80
CA THR A 80 17.11 12.51 -18.50
C THR A 80 17.62 12.39 -17.08
N LEU A 81 16.72 12.01 -16.16
CA LEU A 81 17.03 11.80 -14.74
C LEU A 81 17.45 10.37 -14.40
N GLY A 82 17.24 9.43 -15.34
CA GLY A 82 17.40 8.01 -15.09
C GLY A 82 16.39 7.51 -14.05
N SER A 83 15.15 7.98 -14.11
CA SER A 83 14.10 7.63 -13.16
C SER A 83 13.39 6.35 -13.58
N HIS A 84 13.44 5.34 -12.70
CA HIS A 84 12.93 4.01 -12.94
C HIS A 84 11.92 3.62 -11.85
N LEU A 85 10.73 3.18 -12.28
CA LEU A 85 9.73 2.62 -11.38
C LEU A 85 9.77 1.10 -11.43
N PHE A 86 9.93 0.48 -10.25
CA PHE A 86 9.79 -0.96 -10.06
C PHE A 86 8.32 -1.35 -9.92
N PHE A 87 7.95 -2.46 -10.54
CA PHE A 87 6.62 -3.04 -10.36
C PHE A 87 6.68 -4.55 -10.15
N MET A 88 5.60 -5.07 -9.56
CA MET A 88 5.28 -6.49 -9.59
C MET A 88 3.82 -6.70 -9.97
N LEU A 89 3.58 -7.31 -11.12
CA LEU A 89 2.27 -7.78 -11.57
C LEU A 89 2.07 -9.22 -11.09
N THR A 90 0.92 -9.49 -10.47
CA THR A 90 0.46 -10.84 -10.13
C THR A 90 -0.86 -11.11 -10.84
N LYS A 91 -0.89 -12.16 -11.68
CA LYS A 91 -2.07 -12.50 -12.48
C LYS A 91 -3.09 -13.27 -11.63
N THR A 92 -4.38 -13.07 -11.93
CA THR A 92 -5.45 -13.82 -11.25
C THR A 92 -5.52 -15.27 -11.73
N LYS A 93 -5.94 -16.18 -10.84
CA LYS A 93 -6.39 -17.53 -11.19
C LYS A 93 -7.90 -17.65 -11.37
N HIS A 94 -8.62 -16.52 -11.44
CA HIS A 94 -10.06 -16.51 -11.64
C HIS A 94 -10.47 -17.31 -12.89
N PRO A 95 -11.59 -18.06 -12.90
CA PRO A 95 -12.00 -18.87 -14.05
C PRO A 95 -12.21 -18.11 -15.36
N SER A 96 -12.35 -16.79 -15.29
CA SER A 96 -12.41 -15.88 -16.44
C SER A 96 -11.33 -14.79 -16.29
N PRO A 97 -10.04 -15.12 -16.44
CA PRO A 97 -8.95 -14.16 -16.22
C PRO A 97 -8.99 -13.02 -17.24
N ASP A 98 -9.48 -13.30 -18.46
CA ASP A 98 -9.67 -12.32 -19.54
C ASP A 98 -10.82 -11.35 -19.28
N LYS A 99 -11.62 -11.53 -18.22
CA LYS A 99 -12.66 -10.58 -17.80
C LYS A 99 -12.39 -9.93 -16.45
N ALA A 100 -11.46 -10.49 -15.66
CA ALA A 100 -11.08 -9.93 -14.37
C ALA A 100 -10.48 -8.53 -14.54
N PRO A 101 -10.76 -7.57 -13.64
CA PRO A 101 -10.22 -6.22 -13.70
C PRO A 101 -8.73 -6.19 -13.33
N LEU A 102 -8.10 -5.05 -13.59
CA LEU A 102 -6.77 -4.71 -13.09
C LEU A 102 -6.89 -3.76 -11.90
N ILE A 103 -6.20 -4.07 -10.81
CA ILE A 103 -6.06 -3.19 -9.65
C ILE A 103 -4.60 -2.73 -9.59
N LEU A 104 -4.35 -1.43 -9.72
CA LEU A 104 -3.10 -0.83 -9.27
C LEU A 104 -3.18 -0.66 -7.75
N TRP A 105 -2.23 -1.24 -7.03
CA TRP A 105 -2.14 -1.09 -5.58
C TRP A 105 -0.82 -0.43 -5.19
N THR A 106 -0.92 0.64 -4.41
CA THR A 106 0.23 1.38 -3.90
C THR A 106 0.10 1.63 -2.40
N PHE A 107 1.24 1.62 -1.70
CA PHE A 107 1.31 1.98 -0.29
C PHE A 107 1.87 3.38 -0.09
N GLY A 108 1.57 3.97 1.08
CA GLY A 108 1.95 5.33 1.42
C GLY A 108 3.33 5.44 2.10
N GLY A 109 3.34 6.09 3.26
CA GLY A 109 4.56 6.59 3.91
C GLY A 109 4.55 8.11 3.97
N PRO A 110 4.89 8.82 2.87
CA PRO A 110 5.22 8.32 1.53
C PRO A 110 6.65 7.76 1.42
N GLY A 111 6.97 7.03 0.35
CA GLY A 111 8.31 6.45 0.13
C GLY A 111 8.47 5.00 0.60
N VAL A 112 7.39 4.32 1.00
CA VAL A 112 7.42 2.90 1.41
C VAL A 112 7.12 2.02 0.20
N SER A 113 7.76 0.85 0.14
CA SER A 113 7.52 -0.10 -0.95
C SER A 113 6.10 -0.69 -0.93
N SER A 114 5.51 -0.81 -2.11
CA SER A 114 4.26 -1.51 -2.36
C SER A 114 4.40 -3.03 -2.36
N LEU A 115 5.62 -3.58 -2.21
CA LEU A 115 5.86 -5.00 -1.97
C LEU A 115 5.30 -5.50 -0.63
N LEU A 116 4.88 -4.59 0.27
CA LEU A 116 4.03 -4.93 1.42
C LEU A 116 2.71 -5.58 0.98
N GLY A 117 2.11 -5.12 -0.12
CA GLY A 117 0.90 -5.66 -0.72
C GLY A 117 0.97 -7.18 -0.93
N PRO A 118 1.85 -7.66 -1.81
CA PRO A 118 1.94 -9.05 -2.19
C PRO A 118 2.53 -9.97 -1.12
N LEU A 119 3.38 -9.45 -0.22
CA LEU A 119 4.14 -10.27 0.72
C LEU A 119 3.57 -10.27 2.14
N LEU A 120 2.78 -9.25 2.52
CA LEU A 120 2.21 -9.14 3.86
C LEU A 120 0.70 -8.85 3.86
N PHE A 121 0.22 -7.99 2.97
CA PHE A 121 -1.11 -7.39 3.14
C PHE A 121 -2.21 -8.15 2.39
N ASN A 122 -2.25 -8.09 1.06
CA ASN A 122 -3.44 -8.48 0.30
C ASN A 122 -3.16 -9.37 -0.92
N GLY A 123 -1.89 -9.68 -1.22
CA GLY A 123 -1.51 -10.51 -2.36
C GLY A 123 -1.12 -11.93 -2.01
N PRO A 124 -0.63 -12.74 -2.96
CA PRO A 124 -0.79 -14.19 -2.90
C PRO A 124 0.18 -14.90 -1.95
N PHE A 125 0.98 -14.16 -1.19
CA PHE A 125 1.99 -14.70 -0.29
C PHE A 125 1.83 -14.22 1.15
N THR A 126 2.45 -15.00 2.04
CA THR A 126 2.69 -14.66 3.44
C THR A 126 4.14 -15.02 3.79
N LEU A 127 4.66 -14.44 4.87
CA LEU A 127 5.95 -14.80 5.43
C LEU A 127 5.74 -15.45 6.79
N ASP A 128 6.32 -16.62 7.00
CA ASP A 128 6.29 -17.29 8.29
C ASP A 128 7.24 -16.64 9.31
N ASP A 129 7.19 -17.08 10.57
CA ASP A 129 8.02 -16.56 11.67
C ASP A 129 9.54 -16.71 11.42
N GLN A 130 9.94 -17.55 10.47
CA GLN A 130 11.34 -17.74 10.09
C GLN A 130 11.73 -16.96 8.82
N GLY A 131 10.79 -16.23 8.23
CA GLY A 131 10.95 -15.44 7.01
C GLY A 131 11.02 -16.25 5.73
N ARG A 132 10.37 -17.41 5.70
CA ARG A 132 10.15 -18.15 4.46
C ARG A 132 8.85 -17.70 3.83
N LEU A 133 8.85 -17.67 2.50
CA LEU A 133 7.68 -17.33 1.70
C LEU A 133 6.74 -18.55 1.64
N GLU A 134 5.47 -18.31 1.91
CA GLU A 134 4.39 -19.28 1.80
C GLU A 134 3.31 -18.74 0.86
N ALA A 135 2.55 -19.63 0.23
CA ALA A 135 1.34 -19.23 -0.48
C ALA A 135 0.26 -18.86 0.55
N ALA A 136 -0.40 -17.72 0.35
CA ALA A 136 -1.56 -17.36 1.14
C ALA A 136 -2.66 -18.42 0.98
N SER A 137 -3.30 -18.79 2.08
CA SER A 137 -4.45 -19.69 2.04
C SER A 137 -5.58 -19.06 1.21
N PRO A 138 -6.32 -19.83 0.39
CA PRO A 138 -7.53 -19.32 -0.25
C PRO A 138 -8.54 -18.71 0.74
N ALA A 139 -8.52 -19.18 2.01
CA ALA A 139 -9.38 -18.69 3.09
C ALA A 139 -8.81 -17.48 3.87
N SER A 140 -7.57 -17.07 3.62
CA SER A 140 -6.97 -15.87 4.25
C SER A 140 -7.15 -14.60 3.41
N GLY A 141 -7.79 -14.71 2.25
CA GLY A 141 -8.17 -13.60 1.39
C GLY A 141 -7.00 -13.10 0.57
N GLN A 142 -7.13 -13.08 -0.76
CA GLN A 142 -6.15 -12.49 -1.67
C GLN A 142 -6.86 -11.81 -2.85
N LEU A 143 -6.36 -10.66 -3.29
CA LEU A 143 -6.97 -9.90 -4.40
C LEU A 143 -6.92 -10.68 -5.73
N GLN A 144 -5.91 -11.55 -5.89
CA GLN A 144 -5.72 -12.44 -7.05
C GLN A 144 -6.83 -13.48 -7.18
N SER A 145 -7.72 -13.60 -6.19
CA SER A 145 -8.92 -14.44 -6.30
C SER A 145 -9.96 -13.88 -7.29
N PHE A 146 -9.90 -12.59 -7.64
CA PHE A 146 -10.88 -11.98 -8.54
C PHE A 146 -10.34 -10.86 -9.44
N ALA A 147 -9.08 -10.41 -9.26
CA ALA A 147 -8.47 -9.35 -10.06
C ALA A 147 -7.00 -9.64 -10.34
N HIS A 148 -6.48 -9.12 -11.45
CA HIS A 148 -5.04 -8.96 -11.62
C HIS A 148 -4.56 -7.79 -10.75
N VAL A 149 -3.41 -7.92 -10.11
CA VAL A 149 -2.92 -6.87 -9.20
C VAL A 149 -1.53 -6.43 -9.60
N LEU A 150 -1.40 -5.15 -9.89
CA LEU A 150 -0.16 -4.45 -10.19
C LEU A 150 0.27 -3.69 -8.95
N TYR A 151 1.32 -4.16 -8.30
CA TYR A 151 1.97 -3.48 -7.18
C TYR A 151 3.06 -2.58 -7.73
N LEU A 152 3.00 -1.29 -7.43
CA LEU A 152 3.93 -0.29 -7.97
C LEU A 152 4.65 0.45 -6.85
N ASP A 153 5.97 0.41 -6.87
CA ASP A 153 6.78 1.23 -5.98
C ASP A 153 6.76 2.67 -6.49
N HIS A 154 5.94 3.51 -5.88
CA HIS A 154 5.58 4.84 -6.36
C HIS A 154 5.61 5.86 -5.20
N PRO A 155 6.06 7.11 -5.40
CA PRO A 155 6.79 7.67 -6.56
C PRO A 155 8.24 7.19 -6.67
N VAL A 156 9.03 7.79 -7.57
CA VAL A 156 10.48 7.55 -7.70
C VAL A 156 11.15 7.71 -6.33
N GLY A 157 12.00 6.75 -5.96
CA GLY A 157 12.62 6.65 -4.63
C GLY A 157 11.87 5.77 -3.62
N SER A 158 10.60 5.41 -3.88
CA SER A 158 9.87 4.44 -3.06
C SER A 158 10.40 3.03 -3.28
N GLY A 159 10.63 2.28 -2.21
CA GLY A 159 11.03 0.87 -2.32
C GLY A 159 12.27 0.65 -3.19
N TYR A 160 12.11 -0.13 -4.27
CA TYR A 160 13.18 -0.35 -5.26
C TYR A 160 13.21 0.67 -6.39
N SER A 161 12.20 1.53 -6.53
CA SER A 161 12.20 2.60 -7.53
C SER A 161 13.24 3.64 -7.18
N PHE A 162 13.97 4.14 -8.17
CA PHE A 162 15.11 5.04 -7.95
C PHE A 162 15.31 5.97 -9.15
N ALA A 163 16.16 6.97 -8.97
CA ALA A 163 16.73 7.72 -10.09
C ALA A 163 18.26 7.67 -10.04
N GLU A 164 18.90 7.73 -11.20
CA GLU A 164 20.35 7.87 -11.28
C GLU A 164 20.82 9.26 -10.82
N GLN A 165 19.99 10.29 -10.99
CA GLN A 165 20.28 11.67 -10.60
C GLN A 165 19.40 12.14 -9.43
N GLU A 166 19.74 11.79 -8.18
CA GLU A 166 18.90 12.16 -7.01
C GLU A 166 19.10 13.60 -6.51
N ASP A 167 20.25 14.24 -6.76
CA ASP A 167 20.64 15.52 -6.14
C ASP A 167 20.15 16.78 -6.87
N ASP A 168 19.38 16.64 -7.94
CA ASP A 168 19.02 17.76 -8.82
C ASP A 168 17.78 18.57 -8.38
N GLY A 169 17.12 18.13 -7.31
CA GLY A 169 15.90 18.75 -6.77
C GLY A 169 14.66 18.63 -7.66
N ARG A 170 14.71 17.86 -8.75
CA ARG A 170 13.61 17.61 -9.70
C ARG A 170 13.14 16.16 -9.69
N THR A 171 13.99 15.23 -9.25
CA THR A 171 13.73 13.79 -9.25
C THR A 171 12.54 13.35 -8.41
N PHE A 172 12.39 13.89 -7.19
CA PHE A 172 11.35 13.44 -6.27
C PHE A 172 10.06 14.25 -6.43
N ALA A 173 8.92 13.55 -6.40
CA ALA A 173 7.60 14.18 -6.47
C ALA A 173 7.43 15.20 -5.33
N LYS A 174 6.86 16.36 -5.65
CA LYS A 174 6.56 17.44 -4.70
C LYS A 174 5.08 17.56 -4.43
N ASN A 175 4.23 17.03 -5.30
CA ASN A 175 2.79 17.13 -5.17
C ASN A 175 2.09 15.96 -5.87
N ILE A 176 0.77 15.87 -5.68
CA ILE A 176 -0.09 14.85 -6.29
C ILE A 176 0.07 14.80 -7.82
N GLU A 177 0.19 15.94 -8.52
CA GLU A 177 0.29 15.94 -9.98
C GLU A 177 1.62 15.32 -10.46
N ASP A 178 2.74 15.63 -9.81
CA ASP A 178 4.05 15.02 -10.11
C ASP A 178 4.00 13.50 -9.89
N ALA A 179 3.33 13.07 -8.81
CA ALA A 179 3.17 11.66 -8.49
C ALA A 179 2.33 10.96 -9.58
N VAL A 180 1.16 11.50 -9.91
CA VAL A 180 0.27 10.94 -10.93
C VAL A 180 0.91 10.96 -12.33
N ASP A 181 1.78 11.92 -12.65
CA ASP A 181 2.55 11.94 -13.91
C ASP A 181 3.41 10.69 -14.08
N GLY A 182 4.12 10.30 -13.02
CA GLY A 182 4.91 9.07 -13.00
C GLY A 182 4.05 7.81 -13.18
N VAL A 183 2.84 7.79 -12.61
CA VAL A 183 1.88 6.69 -12.81
C VAL A 183 1.41 6.63 -14.26
N ASP A 184 1.08 7.77 -14.87
CA ASP A 184 0.65 7.84 -16.28
C ASP A 184 1.75 7.35 -17.25
N ASP A 185 2.99 7.80 -17.05
CA ASP A 185 4.12 7.37 -17.88
C ASP A 185 4.46 5.88 -17.72
N PHE A 186 4.28 5.36 -16.51
CA PHE A 186 4.36 3.93 -16.24
C PHE A 186 3.25 3.15 -16.95
N LEU A 187 1.98 3.52 -16.76
CA LEU A 187 0.83 2.78 -17.28
C LEU A 187 0.82 2.72 -18.82
N ARG A 188 1.25 3.80 -19.48
CA ARG A 188 1.43 3.83 -20.94
C ARG A 188 2.38 2.74 -21.42
N GLN A 189 3.52 2.56 -20.76
CA GLN A 189 4.51 1.53 -21.11
C GLN A 189 4.07 0.13 -20.65
N PHE A 190 3.37 0.04 -19.52
CA PHE A 190 2.76 -1.20 -19.04
C PHE A 190 1.80 -1.80 -20.07
N GLU A 191 0.98 -0.98 -20.75
CA GLU A 191 0.10 -1.46 -21.83
C GLU A 191 0.84 -1.82 -23.14
N LEU A 192 2.11 -1.43 -23.30
CA LEU A 192 2.97 -1.96 -24.37
C LEU A 192 3.48 -3.34 -24.00
N LEU A 193 3.89 -3.53 -22.74
CA LEU A 193 4.39 -4.80 -22.22
C LEU A 193 3.28 -5.87 -22.12
N PHE A 194 2.08 -5.46 -21.69
CA PHE A 194 0.91 -6.31 -21.48
C PHE A 194 -0.32 -5.77 -22.25
N PRO A 195 -0.35 -5.90 -23.59
CA PRO A 195 -1.41 -5.37 -24.44
C PRO A 195 -2.80 -5.97 -24.15
N GLU A 196 -2.88 -7.13 -23.48
CA GLU A 196 -4.13 -7.74 -23.03
C GLU A 196 -4.90 -6.93 -21.97
N PHE A 197 -4.24 -5.93 -21.36
CA PHE A 197 -4.88 -4.98 -20.44
C PHE A 197 -5.40 -3.72 -21.13
N ARG A 198 -5.22 -3.54 -22.44
CA ARG A 198 -5.78 -2.38 -23.14
C ARG A 198 -7.31 -2.37 -23.04
N GLY A 199 -7.88 -1.22 -22.68
CA GLY A 199 -9.33 -1.07 -22.47
C GLY A 199 -9.89 -1.82 -21.24
N ARG A 200 -9.03 -2.40 -20.39
CA ARG A 200 -9.43 -3.16 -19.20
C ARG A 200 -10.12 -2.27 -18.17
N GLN A 201 -11.10 -2.82 -17.44
CA GLN A 201 -11.60 -2.17 -16.22
C GLN A 201 -10.49 -2.06 -15.17
N PHE A 202 -10.28 -0.85 -14.70
CA PHE A 202 -9.13 -0.47 -13.89
C PHE A 202 -9.58 0.18 -12.58
N TYR A 203 -8.92 -0.17 -11.49
CA TYR A 203 -9.08 0.45 -10.19
C TYR A 203 -7.73 0.91 -9.66
N PHE A 204 -7.69 2.07 -9.02
CA PHE A 204 -6.53 2.54 -8.28
C PHE A 204 -6.81 2.46 -6.77
N ALA A 205 -6.14 1.53 -6.11
CA ALA A 205 -6.15 1.36 -4.67
C ALA A 205 -4.89 1.97 -4.05
N GLY A 206 -5.05 3.07 -3.30
CA GLY A 206 -3.99 3.70 -2.52
C GLY A 206 -4.25 3.54 -1.03
N GLU A 207 -3.24 3.13 -0.27
CA GLU A 207 -3.31 3.09 1.19
C GLU A 207 -2.41 4.16 1.84
N SER A 208 -2.84 4.67 3.01
CA SER A 208 -2.13 5.73 3.75
C SER A 208 -1.94 6.98 2.88
N TYR A 209 -0.71 7.49 2.75
CA TYR A 209 -0.39 8.66 1.91
C TYR A 209 -0.85 8.49 0.46
N SER A 210 -0.75 7.29 -0.12
CA SER A 210 -1.05 7.06 -1.54
C SER A 210 -2.54 7.08 -1.87
N ALA A 211 -3.41 7.17 -0.86
CA ALA A 211 -4.80 7.53 -1.09
C ALA A 211 -4.91 8.88 -1.83
N ARG A 212 -4.02 9.85 -1.56
CA ARG A 212 -3.97 11.14 -2.28
C ARG A 212 -3.73 10.94 -3.77
N ASP A 213 -2.81 10.05 -4.13
CA ASP A 213 -2.47 9.74 -5.52
C ASP A 213 -3.65 9.10 -6.25
N ALA A 214 -4.38 8.19 -5.59
CA ALA A 214 -5.58 7.58 -6.17
C ALA A 214 -6.66 8.63 -6.47
N PHE A 215 -6.90 9.56 -5.55
CA PHE A 215 -7.81 10.69 -5.76
C PHE A 215 -7.30 11.64 -6.87
N GLY A 216 -5.99 11.93 -6.91
CA GLY A 216 -5.36 12.73 -7.95
C GLY A 216 -5.53 12.14 -9.34
N TYR A 217 -5.24 10.84 -9.48
CA TYR A 217 -5.39 10.11 -10.73
C TYR A 217 -6.84 10.11 -11.21
N ALA A 218 -7.82 9.89 -10.33
CA ALA A 218 -9.24 9.94 -10.70
C ALA A 218 -9.65 11.33 -11.19
N ASN A 219 -9.19 12.40 -10.52
CA ASN A 219 -9.45 13.76 -10.97
C ASN A 219 -8.88 14.02 -12.37
N ARG A 220 -7.64 13.61 -12.61
CA ARG A 220 -6.97 13.73 -13.92
C ARG A 220 -7.66 12.92 -15.02
N TYR A 221 -8.10 11.69 -14.70
CA TYR A 221 -8.83 10.83 -15.63
C TYR A 221 -10.09 11.53 -16.18
N HIS A 222 -10.87 12.18 -15.31
CA HIS A 222 -12.04 12.94 -15.74
C HIS A 222 -11.70 14.27 -16.44
N GLY A 223 -10.52 14.81 -16.20
CA GLY A 223 -9.94 15.91 -16.98
C GLY A 223 -9.44 15.51 -18.38
N LYS A 224 -9.52 14.21 -18.74
CA LYS A 224 -8.98 13.61 -19.98
C LYS A 224 -7.45 13.75 -20.14
N GLY A 225 -6.72 13.84 -19.02
CA GLY A 225 -5.27 14.01 -19.02
C GLY A 225 -4.43 12.72 -18.96
N VAL A 226 -5.06 11.54 -18.94
CA VAL A 226 -4.35 10.27 -18.74
C VAL A 226 -3.73 9.72 -20.03
N LYS A 227 -2.61 9.01 -19.89
CA LYS A 227 -1.81 8.48 -21.02
C LYS A 227 -2.12 7.02 -21.37
N THR A 228 -3.15 6.43 -20.76
CA THR A 228 -3.50 5.00 -20.86
C THR A 228 -4.89 4.77 -21.44
N SER A 229 -5.12 3.60 -22.04
CA SER A 229 -6.44 3.15 -22.52
C SER A 229 -7.27 2.44 -21.45
N LEU A 230 -6.70 2.21 -20.26
CA LEU A 230 -7.39 1.62 -19.11
C LEU A 230 -8.64 2.42 -18.75
N ARG A 231 -9.74 1.70 -18.49
CA ARG A 231 -11.03 2.30 -18.14
C ARG A 231 -11.16 2.37 -16.63
N LEU A 232 -10.90 3.53 -16.04
CA LEU A 232 -11.14 3.75 -14.62
C LEU A 232 -12.59 3.43 -14.27
N ALA A 233 -12.78 2.56 -13.28
CA ALA A 233 -14.07 2.09 -12.79
C ALA A 233 -14.28 2.37 -11.29
N GLY A 234 -13.26 2.89 -10.62
CA GLY A 234 -13.32 3.33 -9.24
C GLY A 234 -11.95 3.48 -8.60
N ILE A 235 -11.91 4.12 -7.43
CA ILE A 235 -10.74 4.20 -6.57
C ILE A 235 -11.02 3.66 -5.17
N MET A 236 -9.97 3.21 -4.50
CA MET A 236 -10.02 2.68 -3.14
C MET A 236 -8.98 3.39 -2.27
N SER A 237 -9.39 3.83 -1.09
CA SER A 237 -8.58 4.59 -0.15
C SER A 237 -8.60 3.88 1.21
N GLY A 238 -7.52 3.14 1.53
CA GLY A 238 -7.38 2.40 2.78
C GLY A 238 -6.57 3.15 3.82
N ALA A 239 -7.13 3.37 5.01
CA ALA A 239 -6.54 4.22 6.06
C ALA A 239 -5.95 5.53 5.49
N GLY A 240 -6.69 6.13 4.56
CA GLY A 240 -6.14 7.09 3.59
C GLY A 240 -5.96 8.50 4.14
N PHE A 241 -4.85 9.13 3.78
CA PHE A 241 -4.55 10.51 4.12
C PHE A 241 -5.25 11.51 3.18
N ILE A 242 -6.56 11.70 3.36
CA ILE A 242 -7.38 12.52 2.45
C ILE A 242 -7.89 13.82 3.09
N ALA A 243 -7.87 13.90 4.41
CA ALA A 243 -8.29 15.07 5.18
C ALA A 243 -7.09 16.00 5.46
N PRO A 244 -7.30 17.29 5.80
CA PRO A 244 -6.22 18.20 6.18
C PRO A 244 -5.37 17.63 7.31
N LEU A 245 -4.03 17.67 7.19
CA LEU A 245 -3.10 16.99 8.09
C LEU A 245 -3.35 17.29 9.57
N LEU A 246 -3.49 18.57 9.92
CA LEU A 246 -3.65 19.01 11.31
C LEU A 246 -4.99 18.58 11.93
N ARG A 247 -5.96 18.21 11.10
CA ARG A 247 -7.21 17.57 11.53
C ARG A 247 -7.03 16.06 11.58
N ALA A 248 -6.57 15.45 10.50
CA ALA A 248 -6.56 14.02 10.30
C ALA A 248 -5.59 13.29 11.22
N ALA A 249 -4.44 13.91 11.50
CA ALA A 249 -3.33 13.29 12.21
C ALA A 249 -3.23 13.73 13.67
N ASN A 250 -4.29 14.28 14.28
CA ASN A 250 -4.31 14.65 15.70
C ASN A 250 -5.05 13.59 16.54
N PRO A 251 -4.35 12.58 17.10
CA PRO A 251 -5.01 11.49 17.82
C PRO A 251 -5.39 11.84 19.24
N ALA A 252 -5.19 13.06 19.72
CA ALA A 252 -5.25 13.37 21.14
C ALA A 252 -6.63 13.09 21.76
N LYS A 253 -7.70 13.38 21.03
CA LYS A 253 -9.07 13.03 21.43
C LYS A 253 -9.26 11.52 21.51
N PHE A 254 -8.79 10.81 20.49
CA PHE A 254 -8.93 9.36 20.38
C PHE A 254 -8.16 8.63 21.49
N LEU A 255 -6.91 9.02 21.73
CA LEU A 255 -6.07 8.45 22.80
C LEU A 255 -6.67 8.69 24.19
N LEU A 256 -7.22 9.88 24.44
CA LEU A 256 -7.92 10.18 25.69
C LEU A 256 -9.14 9.28 25.90
N GLN A 257 -9.93 9.05 24.85
CA GLN A 257 -11.11 8.19 24.91
C GLN A 257 -10.78 6.71 25.15
N LEU A 258 -9.59 6.27 24.72
CA LEU A 258 -9.08 4.93 25.00
C LEU A 258 -8.35 4.81 26.35
N GLY A 259 -8.12 5.93 27.05
CA GLY A 259 -7.36 5.96 28.30
C GLY A 259 -5.85 5.75 28.13
N LEU A 260 -5.32 5.92 26.91
CA LEU A 260 -3.88 5.84 26.63
C LEU A 260 -3.12 7.10 27.06
N ILE A 261 -3.85 8.22 27.21
CA ILE A 261 -3.35 9.46 27.80
C ILE A 261 -4.42 10.03 28.73
N ASP A 262 -4.00 10.91 29.65
CA ASP A 262 -4.91 11.66 30.51
C ASP A 262 -5.18 13.08 29.96
N VAL A 263 -5.88 13.90 30.75
CA VAL A 263 -6.18 15.31 30.39
C VAL A 263 -4.94 16.19 30.31
N HIS A 264 -3.83 15.82 30.97
CA HIS A 264 -2.56 16.53 30.87
C HIS A 264 -1.87 16.18 29.56
N GLY A 265 -1.80 14.90 29.19
CA GLY A 265 -1.28 14.44 27.91
C GLY A 265 -2.08 15.03 26.74
N ARG A 266 -3.41 15.08 26.85
CA ARG A 266 -4.27 15.73 25.85
C ARG A 266 -3.87 17.19 25.61
N ARG A 267 -3.64 17.94 26.69
CA ARG A 267 -3.23 19.35 26.61
C ARG A 267 -1.88 19.52 25.91
N GLN A 268 -0.92 18.65 26.20
CA GLN A 268 0.40 18.71 25.55
C GLN A 268 0.30 18.47 24.03
N PHE A 269 -0.55 17.54 23.61
CA PHE A 269 -0.85 17.38 22.18
C PHE A 269 -1.50 18.63 21.58
N ASP A 270 -2.53 19.19 22.23
CA ASP A 270 -3.21 20.39 21.73
C ASP A 270 -2.23 21.58 21.61
N GLU A 271 -1.33 21.77 22.58
CA GLU A 271 -0.28 22.80 22.56
C GLU A 271 0.70 22.59 21.39
N LYS A 272 1.19 21.36 21.19
CA LYS A 272 2.09 21.06 20.05
C LYS A 272 1.39 21.23 18.70
N PHE A 273 0.13 20.81 18.57
CA PHE A 273 -0.62 21.01 17.34
C PHE A 273 -0.95 22.48 17.06
N ALA A 274 -1.13 23.30 18.11
CA ALA A 274 -1.26 24.75 17.95
C ALA A 274 0.04 25.37 17.39
N GLN A 275 1.20 24.98 17.91
CA GLN A 275 2.50 25.42 17.39
C GLN A 275 2.73 25.00 15.93
N ILE A 276 2.42 23.74 15.60
CA ILE A 276 2.52 23.26 14.22
C ILE A 276 1.62 24.09 13.30
N LYS A 277 0.39 24.38 13.76
CA LYS A 277 -0.56 25.19 13.00
C LYS A 277 -0.03 26.59 12.74
N GLU A 278 0.49 27.26 13.78
CA GLU A 278 1.10 28.58 13.68
C GLU A 278 2.26 28.59 12.67
N SER A 279 3.18 27.62 12.76
CA SER A 279 4.28 27.49 11.79
C SER A 279 3.79 27.27 10.35
N VAL A 280 2.67 26.60 10.13
CA VAL A 280 2.08 26.46 8.79
C VAL A 280 1.46 27.76 8.30
N GLU A 281 0.78 28.50 9.18
CA GLU A 281 0.19 29.81 8.87
C GLU A 281 1.26 30.87 8.57
N ASP A 282 2.43 30.77 9.19
CA ASP A 282 3.60 31.62 8.96
C ASP A 282 4.50 31.15 7.79
N GLU A 283 4.06 30.15 7.01
CA GLU A 283 4.80 29.55 5.90
C GLU A 283 6.14 28.89 6.28
N GLU A 284 6.37 28.63 7.57
CA GLU A 284 7.53 27.93 8.12
C GLU A 284 7.36 26.39 8.07
N ILE A 285 7.13 25.85 6.87
CA ILE A 285 6.80 24.42 6.67
C ILE A 285 7.85 23.47 7.24
N LEU A 286 9.15 23.82 7.17
CA LEU A 286 10.20 22.99 7.75
C LEU A 286 10.09 22.91 9.28
N VAL A 287 9.74 24.00 9.95
CA VAL A 287 9.52 24.04 11.41
C VAL A 287 8.32 23.18 11.77
N ALA A 288 7.21 23.29 11.02
CA ALA A 288 6.04 22.44 11.19
C ALA A 288 6.37 20.94 11.05
N ILE A 289 7.22 20.57 10.09
CA ILE A 289 7.69 19.18 9.90
C ILE A 289 8.53 18.71 11.09
N LEU A 290 9.45 19.54 11.59
CA LEU A 290 10.27 19.20 12.76
C LEU A 290 9.40 18.99 14.00
N LEU A 291 8.43 19.87 14.24
CA LEU A 291 7.47 19.73 15.34
C LEU A 291 6.61 18.45 15.21
N LEU A 292 6.13 18.10 14.02
CA LEU A 292 5.44 16.83 13.79
C LEU A 292 6.33 15.61 14.10
N ARG A 293 7.63 15.69 13.79
CA ARG A 293 8.59 14.64 14.13
C ARG A 293 8.79 14.53 15.65
N GLU A 294 8.82 15.63 16.39
CA GLU A 294 8.85 15.59 17.86
C GLU A 294 7.59 14.92 18.43
N VAL A 295 6.43 15.16 17.83
CA VAL A 295 5.19 14.54 18.28
C VAL A 295 5.21 13.03 18.05
N PHE A 296 5.61 12.56 16.87
CA PHE A 296 5.35 11.18 16.43
C PHE A 296 6.55 10.28 16.22
N ILE A 297 7.76 10.82 16.10
CA ILE A 297 8.95 10.07 15.70
C ILE A 297 10.01 10.10 16.80
N LYS A 298 10.54 11.28 17.13
CA LYS A 298 11.58 11.50 18.15
C LYS A 298 11.82 12.98 18.35
N THR A 299 12.36 13.35 19.51
CA THR A 299 12.84 14.72 19.78
C THR A 299 14.15 15.02 19.05
N ALA A 300 14.51 16.30 18.95
CA ALA A 300 15.71 16.76 18.25
C ALA A 300 17.03 16.19 18.84
N ASP A 301 17.07 15.96 20.15
CA ASP A 301 18.18 15.34 20.89
C ASP A 301 18.18 13.79 20.82
N GLY A 302 17.21 13.19 20.11
CA GLY A 302 17.11 11.75 19.91
C GLY A 302 16.34 11.00 21.01
N GLY A 303 15.70 11.72 21.93
CA GLY A 303 14.77 11.16 22.92
C GLY A 303 13.43 10.67 22.32
N PRO A 304 12.60 10.02 23.15
CA PRO A 304 11.29 9.51 22.74
C PRO A 304 10.38 10.65 22.28
N SER A 305 9.50 10.36 21.32
CA SER A 305 8.52 11.34 20.85
C SER A 305 7.52 11.70 21.96
N LEU A 306 6.72 12.76 21.77
CA LEU A 306 5.61 13.07 22.69
C LEU A 306 4.65 11.88 22.83
N PHE A 307 4.26 11.28 21.70
CA PHE A 307 3.42 10.09 21.66
C PHE A 307 4.02 8.94 22.49
N GLU A 308 5.28 8.59 22.26
CA GLU A 308 5.95 7.51 22.99
C GLU A 308 6.07 7.81 24.48
N SER A 309 6.45 9.05 24.83
CA SER A 309 6.60 9.49 26.22
C SER A 309 5.30 9.43 27.01
N LEU A 310 4.17 9.75 26.38
CA LEU A 310 2.87 9.78 27.05
C LEU A 310 2.18 8.42 27.09
N THR A 311 2.39 7.57 26.09
CA THR A 311 1.65 6.30 25.95
C THR A 311 2.48 5.07 26.32
N GLY A 312 3.81 5.18 26.30
CA GLY A 312 4.72 4.04 26.36
C GLY A 312 4.78 3.20 25.08
N TYR A 313 4.13 3.64 23.99
CA TYR A 313 4.09 2.91 22.72
C TYR A 313 5.24 3.38 21.83
N SER A 314 6.07 2.45 21.38
CA SER A 314 7.13 2.72 20.38
C SER A 314 6.61 2.63 18.94
N HIS A 315 5.35 2.24 18.76
CA HIS A 315 4.71 2.12 17.45
C HIS A 315 3.31 2.75 17.44
N ARG A 316 3.13 3.79 16.64
CA ARG A 316 1.91 4.60 16.60
C ARG A 316 0.83 4.11 15.64
N ALA A 317 1.02 3.00 14.93
CA ALA A 317 0.08 2.61 13.88
C ALA A 317 -1.21 1.98 14.42
N SER A 318 -1.26 1.59 15.69
CA SER A 318 -2.44 0.96 16.28
C SER A 318 -2.51 1.21 17.77
N ALA A 319 -3.72 1.43 18.29
CA ALA A 319 -3.98 1.42 19.73
C ALA A 319 -3.95 0.01 20.34
N LEU A 320 -3.88 -1.05 19.53
CA LEU A 320 -3.89 -2.44 20.00
C LEU A 320 -2.48 -3.00 20.25
N ARG A 321 -1.45 -2.37 19.70
CA ARG A 321 -0.08 -2.89 19.72
C ARG A 321 0.89 -1.76 20.02
N SER A 322 1.63 -1.89 21.12
CA SER A 322 2.63 -0.91 21.56
C SER A 322 3.95 -0.99 20.78
N THR A 323 4.18 -2.06 20.03
CA THR A 323 5.38 -2.30 19.22
C THR A 323 5.04 -2.63 17.77
N GLU A 324 6.01 -2.50 16.87
CA GLU A 324 5.84 -2.85 15.46
C GLU A 324 5.56 -4.35 15.32
N PRO A 325 4.57 -4.75 14.49
CA PRO A 325 4.31 -6.17 14.22
C PRO A 325 5.58 -6.88 13.70
N PRO A 326 5.95 -8.06 14.23
CA PRO A 326 7.17 -8.78 13.85
C PRO A 326 7.23 -9.11 12.36
N GLU A 327 6.08 -9.23 11.70
CA GLU A 327 5.92 -9.47 10.26
C GLU A 327 6.69 -8.44 9.42
N PHE A 328 6.79 -7.19 9.86
CA PHE A 328 7.57 -6.16 9.16
C PHE A 328 9.08 -6.41 9.23
N ALA A 329 9.59 -6.93 10.35
CA ALA A 329 11.01 -7.27 10.46
C ALA A 329 11.35 -8.46 9.55
N THR A 330 10.48 -9.46 9.54
CA THR A 330 10.56 -10.62 8.65
C THR A 330 10.52 -10.20 7.18
N TYR A 331 9.58 -9.33 6.81
CA TYR A 331 9.49 -8.73 5.47
C TYR A 331 10.80 -8.04 5.07
N ARG A 332 11.31 -7.13 5.90
CA ARG A 332 12.56 -6.38 5.61
C ARG A 332 13.73 -7.33 5.39
N LYS A 333 13.86 -8.40 6.18
CA LYS A 333 14.89 -9.41 6.00
C LYS A 333 14.72 -10.19 4.69
N TYR A 334 13.49 -10.50 4.31
CA TYR A 334 13.20 -11.26 3.10
C TYR A 334 13.51 -10.45 1.84
N VAL A 335 13.00 -9.22 1.75
CA VAL A 335 13.19 -8.38 0.56
C VAL A 335 14.64 -7.92 0.39
N THR A 336 15.41 -7.79 1.47
CA THR A 336 16.84 -7.48 1.36
C THR A 336 17.70 -8.66 0.93
N SER A 337 17.14 -9.87 0.89
CA SER A 337 17.90 -11.07 0.53
C SER A 337 18.26 -11.10 -0.95
N ASP A 338 19.48 -11.57 -1.20
CA ASP A 338 20.04 -11.75 -2.54
C ASP A 338 19.17 -12.60 -3.46
N ASP A 339 18.63 -13.70 -2.93
CA ASP A 339 17.83 -14.64 -3.70
C ASP A 339 16.49 -14.00 -4.10
N PHE A 340 15.86 -13.21 -3.23
CA PHE A 340 14.66 -12.45 -3.57
C PHE A 340 14.96 -11.41 -4.65
N LYS A 341 16.03 -10.61 -4.47
CA LYS A 341 16.41 -9.57 -5.43
C LYS A 341 16.63 -10.10 -6.84
N ARG A 342 17.33 -11.24 -6.96
CA ARG A 342 17.51 -11.95 -8.24
C ARG A 342 16.18 -12.41 -8.81
N ALA A 343 15.32 -13.01 -7.98
CA ALA A 343 14.04 -13.55 -8.41
C ALA A 343 13.12 -12.47 -8.99
N VAL A 344 13.15 -11.25 -8.44
CA VAL A 344 12.29 -10.14 -8.90
C VAL A 344 13.01 -9.14 -9.80
N HIS A 345 14.21 -9.47 -10.29
CA HIS A 345 14.94 -8.70 -11.30
C HIS A 345 15.31 -7.26 -10.89
N VAL A 346 15.49 -7.00 -9.59
CA VAL A 346 15.87 -5.68 -9.10
C VAL A 346 17.38 -5.44 -9.10
N GLY A 347 18.16 -6.51 -9.30
CA GLY A 347 19.61 -6.47 -9.20
C GLY A 347 20.10 -6.57 -7.74
N ILE A 348 21.27 -7.15 -7.55
CA ILE A 348 21.76 -7.54 -6.22
C ILE A 348 22.12 -6.34 -5.35
N ASN A 349 22.55 -5.26 -6.01
CA ASN A 349 22.95 -4.00 -5.38
C ASN A 349 21.77 -3.08 -5.05
N ALA A 350 20.54 -3.42 -5.45
CA ALA A 350 19.36 -2.62 -5.13
C ALA A 350 19.19 -2.51 -3.61
N THR A 351 18.91 -1.30 -3.14
CA THR A 351 18.63 -1.02 -1.73
C THR A 351 17.13 -1.03 -1.48
N MET A 352 16.74 -1.44 -0.28
CA MET A 352 15.34 -1.40 0.17
C MET A 352 15.30 -0.69 1.51
N ASP A 353 14.80 0.55 1.50
CA ASP A 353 14.64 1.33 2.71
C ASP A 353 13.33 0.98 3.42
N ARG A 354 13.28 1.21 4.73
CA ARG A 354 12.01 1.17 5.47
C ARG A 354 11.04 2.23 4.94
N GLN A 355 11.56 3.43 4.71
CA GLN A 355 10.88 4.58 4.12
C GLN A 355 11.98 5.52 3.62
N ARG A 356 11.94 5.93 2.35
CA ARG A 356 12.94 6.85 1.80
C ARG A 356 12.73 8.26 2.33
N ASN A 357 13.65 8.76 3.14
CA ASN A 357 13.54 10.07 3.79
C ASN A 357 13.45 11.22 2.80
N THR A 358 14.17 11.18 1.67
CA THR A 358 14.14 12.25 0.66
C THR A 358 12.77 12.39 0.00
N VAL A 359 12.13 11.27 -0.35
CA VAL A 359 10.74 11.23 -0.84
C VAL A 359 9.78 11.77 0.22
N SER A 360 9.91 11.29 1.46
CA SER A 360 9.08 11.75 2.57
C SER A 360 9.22 13.25 2.82
N THR A 361 10.44 13.78 2.88
CA THR A 361 10.68 15.21 3.11
C THR A 361 10.13 16.04 1.96
N SER A 362 10.35 15.65 0.70
CA SER A 362 9.83 16.37 -0.46
C SER A 362 8.30 16.52 -0.39
N LEU A 363 7.57 15.43 -0.24
CA LEU A 363 6.11 15.46 -0.21
C LEU A 363 5.55 16.17 1.03
N TYR A 364 6.20 16.03 2.20
CA TYR A 364 5.78 16.79 3.38
C TYR A 364 6.03 18.30 3.23
N SER A 365 7.10 18.71 2.55
CA SER A 365 7.42 20.12 2.32
C SER A 365 6.48 20.82 1.35
N TYR A 366 5.89 20.10 0.40
CA TYR A 366 5.16 20.71 -0.71
C TYR A 366 3.71 20.24 -0.87
N ASP A 367 3.30 19.12 -0.28
CA ASP A 367 1.98 18.51 -0.49
C ASP A 367 1.19 18.25 0.79
N ALA A 368 1.84 17.71 1.83
CA ALA A 368 1.11 17.17 2.99
C ALA A 368 0.22 18.20 3.70
N PHE A 369 0.60 19.47 3.73
CA PHE A 369 -0.19 20.53 4.35
C PHE A 369 -1.28 21.13 3.44
N LYS A 370 -1.34 20.75 2.16
CA LYS A 370 -2.38 21.23 1.23
C LYS A 370 -3.73 20.57 1.54
N ASP A 371 -4.78 21.40 1.64
CA ASP A 371 -6.16 20.92 1.71
C ASP A 371 -6.62 20.49 0.31
N ILE A 372 -6.92 19.20 0.15
CA ILE A 372 -7.37 18.59 -1.10
C ILE A 372 -8.89 18.35 -1.13
N ARG A 373 -9.65 19.01 -0.25
CA ARG A 373 -11.11 18.92 -0.15
C ARG A 373 -11.83 19.01 -1.48
N GLU A 374 -11.52 20.02 -2.27
CA GLU A 374 -12.18 20.24 -3.57
C GLU A 374 -11.91 19.10 -4.54
N LEU A 375 -10.70 18.55 -4.51
CA LEU A 375 -10.31 17.40 -5.30
C LEU A 375 -11.07 16.14 -4.83
N VAL A 376 -11.15 15.89 -3.53
CA VAL A 376 -11.91 14.76 -2.95
C VAL A 376 -13.41 14.88 -3.31
N ALA A 377 -14.01 16.05 -3.12
CA ALA A 377 -15.41 16.31 -3.46
C ALA A 377 -15.69 16.11 -4.96
N THR A 378 -14.80 16.62 -5.82
CA THR A 378 -14.91 16.47 -7.28
C THR A 378 -14.88 15.01 -7.70
N VAL A 379 -14.02 14.19 -7.10
CA VAL A 379 -13.92 12.76 -7.39
C VAL A 379 -15.15 12.01 -6.88
N LEU A 380 -15.63 12.31 -5.67
CA LEU A 380 -16.88 11.74 -5.15
C LEU A 380 -18.09 12.04 -6.05
N ASP A 381 -18.08 13.14 -6.80
CA ASP A 381 -19.15 13.51 -7.73
C ASP A 381 -19.12 12.79 -9.09
N LYS A 382 -18.00 12.14 -9.42
CA LYS A 382 -17.70 11.64 -10.77
C LYS A 382 -17.33 10.16 -10.83
N GLU A 383 -16.72 9.63 -9.77
CA GLU A 383 -16.12 8.29 -9.75
C GLU A 383 -16.67 7.45 -8.60
N ARG A 384 -16.60 6.12 -8.74
CA ARG A 384 -16.89 5.22 -7.62
C ARG A 384 -15.74 5.27 -6.62
N VAL A 385 -16.06 5.43 -5.34
CA VAL A 385 -15.04 5.58 -4.30
C VAL A 385 -15.34 4.65 -3.13
N LEU A 386 -14.36 3.83 -2.75
CA LEU A 386 -14.34 3.10 -1.48
C LEU A 386 -13.33 3.77 -0.54
N VAL A 387 -13.79 4.29 0.59
CA VAL A 387 -12.91 4.68 1.72
C VAL A 387 -13.08 3.65 2.83
N TYR A 388 -11.98 3.10 3.31
CA TYR A 388 -12.00 2.22 4.48
C TYR A 388 -10.88 2.56 5.46
N GLY A 389 -11.06 2.22 6.72
CA GLY A 389 -10.07 2.42 7.78
C GLY A 389 -10.25 1.43 8.93
N GLY A 390 -9.30 1.44 9.86
CA GLY A 390 -9.36 0.67 11.10
C GLY A 390 -9.87 1.52 12.26
N ASN A 391 -10.72 0.97 13.11
CA ASN A 391 -11.24 1.71 14.28
C ASN A 391 -10.19 1.96 15.38
N MET A 392 -9.04 1.28 15.30
CA MET A 392 -7.90 1.45 16.20
C MET A 392 -6.72 2.16 15.54
N ASP A 393 -6.94 2.79 14.37
CA ASP A 393 -5.93 3.61 13.69
C ASP A 393 -5.65 4.88 14.51
N VAL A 394 -4.42 4.98 15.03
CA VAL A 394 -3.92 6.15 15.76
C VAL A 394 -3.26 7.18 14.83
N VAL A 395 -2.88 6.79 13.61
CA VAL A 395 -2.30 7.70 12.62
C VAL A 395 -3.38 8.61 12.04
N TYR A 396 -4.51 8.02 11.63
CA TYR A 396 -5.68 8.73 11.12
C TYR A 396 -6.96 8.23 11.80
N PRO A 397 -7.30 8.75 13.01
CA PRO A 397 -8.50 8.35 13.72
C PRO A 397 -9.75 8.44 12.85
N ALA A 398 -10.58 7.41 12.94
CA ALA A 398 -11.74 7.25 12.07
C ALA A 398 -12.77 8.37 12.23
N ASP A 399 -12.89 9.00 13.40
CA ASP A 399 -13.82 10.12 13.62
C ASP A 399 -13.36 11.40 12.90
N ASP A 400 -12.05 11.65 12.82
CA ASP A 400 -11.50 12.80 12.12
C ASP A 400 -11.64 12.67 10.60
N VAL A 401 -11.32 11.50 10.04
CA VAL A 401 -11.49 11.19 8.61
C VAL A 401 -12.96 11.20 8.22
N TYR A 402 -13.83 10.53 8.99
CA TYR A 402 -15.27 10.52 8.71
C TYR A 402 -15.90 11.91 8.89
N GLY A 403 -15.45 12.67 9.89
CA GLY A 403 -15.89 14.05 10.11
C GLY A 403 -15.51 14.96 8.93
N PHE A 404 -14.31 14.77 8.35
CA PHE A 404 -13.91 15.46 7.12
C PHE A 404 -14.84 15.10 5.94
N LEU A 405 -15.08 13.80 5.71
CA LEU A 405 -15.98 13.34 4.64
C LEU A 405 -17.40 13.92 4.76
N ARG A 406 -17.92 14.06 5.99
CA ARG A 406 -19.23 14.70 6.24
C ARG A 406 -19.25 16.22 6.06
N SER A 407 -18.08 16.85 6.05
CA SER A 407 -17.93 18.29 5.84
C SER A 407 -17.80 18.68 4.37
N LEU A 408 -17.59 17.70 3.48
CA LEU A 408 -17.48 17.92 2.04
C LEU A 408 -18.82 18.35 1.44
N GLN A 409 -18.75 19.29 0.49
CA GLN A 409 -19.87 19.67 -0.36
C GLN A 409 -19.79 18.89 -1.66
N TRP A 410 -20.70 17.94 -1.85
CA TRP A 410 -20.79 17.09 -3.04
C TRP A 410 -22.22 16.56 -3.18
N LYS A 411 -22.60 16.00 -4.33
CA LYS A 411 -24.00 15.65 -4.63
C LYS A 411 -24.62 14.63 -3.66
N GLY A 412 -23.80 13.84 -2.96
CA GLY A 412 -24.23 12.86 -1.97
C GLY A 412 -24.12 13.32 -0.51
N GLU A 413 -23.86 14.61 -0.24
CA GLU A 413 -23.60 15.09 1.12
C GLU A 413 -24.76 14.85 2.10
N GLU A 414 -26.01 15.05 1.66
CA GLU A 414 -27.19 14.90 2.52
C GLU A 414 -27.52 13.41 2.74
N ASP A 415 -27.36 12.61 1.68
CA ASP A 415 -27.46 11.16 1.76
C ASP A 415 -26.42 10.62 2.77
N LEU A 416 -25.19 11.16 2.78
CA LEU A 416 -24.14 10.78 3.74
C LEU A 416 -24.46 11.22 5.17
N ARG A 417 -25.08 12.40 5.37
CA ARG A 417 -25.47 12.89 6.71
C ARG A 417 -26.55 12.03 7.35
N THR A 418 -27.45 11.48 6.56
CA THR A 418 -28.62 10.70 7.03
C THR A 418 -28.41 9.18 6.96
N ALA A 419 -27.45 8.70 6.17
CA ALA A 419 -27.16 7.28 6.01
C ALA A 419 -26.76 6.62 7.33
N ARG A 420 -27.27 5.40 7.53
CA ARG A 420 -26.97 4.55 8.69
C ARG A 420 -25.93 3.50 8.33
N ARG A 421 -24.94 3.33 9.20
CA ARG A 421 -23.99 2.23 9.12
C ARG A 421 -24.70 0.89 9.34
N ARG A 422 -24.32 -0.12 8.58
CA ARG A 422 -24.78 -1.50 8.73
C ARG A 422 -23.61 -2.36 9.20
N PRO A 423 -23.84 -3.34 10.10
CA PRO A 423 -22.81 -4.32 10.45
C PRO A 423 -22.29 -5.02 9.20
N TYR A 424 -20.99 -5.18 9.12
CA TYR A 424 -20.29 -5.91 8.08
C TYR A 424 -19.72 -7.20 8.67
N LYS A 425 -19.96 -8.32 7.99
CA LYS A 425 -19.56 -9.66 8.41
C LYS A 425 -18.75 -10.30 7.29
N ASN A 426 -17.88 -11.23 7.67
CA ASN A 426 -17.08 -11.99 6.70
C ASN A 426 -17.98 -12.80 5.76
N SER A 427 -17.71 -12.73 4.46
CA SER A 427 -18.49 -13.44 3.43
C SER A 427 -18.48 -14.96 3.61
N SER A 428 -17.42 -15.52 4.20
CA SER A 428 -17.30 -16.97 4.44
C SER A 428 -18.15 -17.47 5.61
N ASN A 429 -18.69 -16.58 6.45
CA ASN A 429 -19.57 -16.94 7.56
C ASN A 429 -20.59 -15.83 7.87
N ALA A 430 -21.73 -15.84 7.18
CA ALA A 430 -22.81 -14.87 7.40
C ALA A 430 -23.41 -14.90 8.83
N GLY A 431 -23.31 -16.06 9.51
CA GLY A 431 -23.66 -16.21 10.93
C GLY A 431 -22.55 -15.73 11.89
N GLY A 432 -21.38 -15.40 11.37
CA GLY A 432 -20.19 -15.05 12.13
C GLY A 432 -20.18 -13.66 12.73
N GLU A 433 -19.03 -13.34 13.32
CA GLU A 433 -18.76 -12.10 14.03
C GLU A 433 -18.81 -10.88 13.09
N VAL A 434 -19.12 -9.73 13.68
CA VAL A 434 -19.08 -8.44 13.00
C VAL A 434 -17.61 -8.04 12.86
N VAL A 435 -17.12 -7.95 11.62
CA VAL A 435 -15.75 -7.57 11.29
C VAL A 435 -15.61 -6.07 10.98
N GLY A 436 -16.74 -5.36 10.91
CA GLY A 436 -16.74 -3.91 10.75
C GLY A 436 -18.13 -3.34 10.56
N TYR A 437 -18.18 -2.12 10.06
CA TYR A 437 -19.41 -1.44 9.68
C TYR A 437 -19.22 -0.79 8.33
N LYS A 438 -20.22 -0.88 7.46
CA LYS A 438 -20.20 -0.22 6.15
C LYS A 438 -21.45 0.63 5.91
N MET A 439 -21.30 1.63 5.08
CA MET A 439 -22.39 2.44 4.54
C MET A 439 -22.13 2.69 3.07
N ILE A 440 -23.20 2.69 2.28
CA ILE A 440 -23.16 2.93 0.83
C ILE A 440 -24.11 4.08 0.56
N VAL A 441 -23.61 5.09 -0.14
CA VAL A 441 -24.33 6.30 -0.54
C VAL A 441 -23.98 6.54 -1.99
N ARG A 442 -24.94 6.32 -2.90
CA ARG A 442 -24.72 6.48 -4.35
C ARG A 442 -23.51 5.67 -4.83
N ASN A 443 -22.48 6.36 -5.32
CA ASN A 443 -21.20 5.84 -5.80
C ASN A 443 -20.11 5.76 -4.72
N PHE A 444 -20.41 6.17 -3.48
CA PHE A 444 -19.48 6.18 -2.35
C PHE A 444 -19.77 5.06 -1.36
N THR A 445 -18.73 4.33 -0.95
CA THR A 445 -18.77 3.37 0.14
C THR A 445 -17.79 3.79 1.22
N TYR A 446 -18.26 3.89 2.47
CA TYR A 446 -17.39 4.05 3.64
C TYR A 446 -17.46 2.78 4.50
N ALA A 447 -16.30 2.23 4.86
CA ALA A 447 -16.19 1.09 5.74
C ALA A 447 -15.23 1.36 6.91
N LEU A 448 -15.55 0.84 8.08
CA LEU A 448 -14.71 0.89 9.26
C LEU A 448 -14.58 -0.51 9.83
N LEU A 449 -13.38 -1.08 9.76
CA LEU A 449 -13.09 -2.43 10.26
C LEU A 449 -12.75 -2.36 11.74
N VAL A 450 -13.32 -3.28 12.51
CA VAL A 450 -13.03 -3.36 13.95
C VAL A 450 -11.72 -4.10 14.18
N ASN A 451 -11.13 -3.89 15.35
CA ASN A 451 -9.89 -4.55 15.77
C ASN A 451 -8.72 -4.37 14.77
N SER A 452 -8.68 -3.22 14.08
CA SER A 452 -7.69 -2.93 13.04
C SER A 452 -7.10 -1.54 13.27
N GLY A 453 -5.78 -1.43 13.17
CA GLY A 453 -5.04 -0.18 13.18
C GLY A 453 -4.90 0.43 11.78
N HIS A 454 -3.81 1.16 11.57
CA HIS A 454 -3.47 1.81 10.31
C HIS A 454 -3.16 0.82 9.18
N TYR A 455 -2.50 -0.31 9.50
CA TYR A 455 -2.21 -1.37 8.54
C TYR A 455 -3.42 -2.30 8.40
N VAL A 456 -4.56 -1.74 7.99
CA VAL A 456 -5.86 -2.43 7.96
C VAL A 456 -5.82 -3.71 7.13
N SER A 457 -5.06 -3.71 6.03
CA SER A 457 -4.90 -4.88 5.17
C SER A 457 -4.02 -5.98 5.78
N LEU A 458 -3.18 -5.67 6.76
CA LEU A 458 -2.49 -6.66 7.58
C LEU A 458 -3.42 -7.18 8.68
N ASP A 459 -4.05 -6.27 9.42
CA ASP A 459 -4.83 -6.60 10.61
C ASP A 459 -6.14 -7.34 10.27
N SER A 460 -6.79 -6.99 9.16
CA SER A 460 -8.10 -7.51 8.73
C SER A 460 -8.11 -7.91 7.25
N ARG A 461 -7.07 -8.61 6.83
CA ARG A 461 -6.83 -9.03 5.45
C ARG A 461 -8.06 -9.55 4.69
N GLN A 462 -8.74 -10.58 5.22
CA GLN A 462 -9.91 -11.17 4.54
C GLN A 462 -11.06 -10.16 4.39
N ALA A 463 -11.33 -9.36 5.42
CA ALA A 463 -12.40 -8.36 5.37
C ALA A 463 -12.10 -7.25 4.36
N VAL A 464 -10.83 -6.85 4.21
CA VAL A 464 -10.43 -5.90 3.16
C VAL A 464 -10.61 -6.51 1.77
N VAL A 465 -10.15 -7.74 1.55
CA VAL A 465 -10.32 -8.42 0.26
C VAL A 465 -11.79 -8.58 -0.12
N ASP A 466 -12.65 -8.90 0.86
CA ASP A 466 -14.10 -8.96 0.65
C ASP A 466 -14.69 -7.59 0.33
N LEU A 467 -14.23 -6.50 0.98
CA LEU A 467 -14.65 -5.14 0.64
C LEU A 467 -14.27 -4.77 -0.80
N TYR A 468 -13.06 -5.12 -1.24
CA TYR A 468 -12.62 -4.87 -2.61
C TYR A 468 -13.48 -5.65 -3.59
N ARG A 469 -13.74 -6.94 -3.31
CA ARG A 469 -14.59 -7.78 -4.16
C ARG A 469 -16.01 -7.22 -4.25
N ASP A 470 -16.61 -6.92 -3.10
CA ASP A 470 -17.94 -6.32 -3.00
C ASP A 470 -17.99 -5.04 -3.83
N PHE A 471 -16.98 -4.17 -3.72
CA PHE A 471 -16.92 -2.92 -4.47
C PHE A 471 -16.75 -3.15 -5.98
N VAL A 472 -15.85 -4.02 -6.40
CA VAL A 472 -15.62 -4.33 -7.81
C VAL A 472 -16.89 -4.89 -8.47
N TYR A 473 -17.53 -5.87 -7.84
CA TYR A 473 -18.70 -6.56 -8.41
C TYR A 473 -20.04 -6.00 -7.92
N PHE A 474 -20.04 -4.86 -7.21
CA PHE A 474 -21.27 -4.24 -6.75
C PHE A 474 -22.18 -3.92 -7.93
N ASN A 475 -23.35 -4.54 -7.96
CA ASN A 475 -24.41 -4.22 -8.90
C ASN A 475 -25.45 -3.37 -8.14
N ALA A 476 -25.47 -2.06 -8.43
CA ALA A 476 -26.28 -1.06 -7.73
C ALA A 476 -27.81 -1.30 -7.82
N THR A 477 -28.25 -2.30 -8.58
CA THR A 477 -29.65 -2.71 -8.74
C THR A 477 -30.19 -3.60 -7.61
N SER A 478 -29.43 -3.83 -6.53
CA SER A 478 -29.74 -4.86 -5.52
C SER A 478 -30.09 -4.32 -4.13
N THR A 479 -30.41 -3.04 -3.97
CA THR A 479 -30.83 -2.45 -2.68
C THR A 479 -32.17 -1.76 -2.76
#